data_AF-A0A972CRR8-F1
#
_entry.id   AF-A0A972CRR8-F1
#
_cell.length_a   1.000
_cell.length_b   1.000
_cell.length_c   1.000
_cell.angle_alpha   90.00
_cell.angle_beta   90.00
_cell.angle_gamma   90.00
#
_symmetry.space_group_name_H-M   'P 1'
#
loop_
_entity.id
_entity.type
_entity.pdbx_description
1 polymer ?
#
loop_
_entity_poly.entity_id
_entity_poly.type
_entity_poly.pdbx_seq_one_letter_code
_entity_poly.pdbx_strand_id
1 'polypeptide(L)'
;MLEFDYYNEALRNTVLLSYTFYSYIDLGLNQGLAWFNSGLFFVDKVRSGGDWDYKSFMGKNTPYYCYMKNYYGVYTGESIGNMHYGTVGSYLFKPSVLKSAAGLYQIYSNTAKLSWFKSYFDDPNDQRDIQLGIDLHSRWGFPSVNYLN
;
A
#
# COMPACT_ATOMS: atom_id res chain seq x y z
N MET A 1 -3.79 -25.20 0.45
CA MET A 1 -3.20 -23.88 0.13
C MET A 1 -4.19 -22.85 0.66
N LEU A 2 -3.72 -21.80 1.36
CA LEU A 2 -4.61 -20.79 1.92
C LEU A 2 -5.11 -19.86 0.81
N GLU A 3 -6.36 -19.41 0.89
CA GLU A 3 -6.93 -18.46 -0.07
C GLU A 3 -6.85 -17.04 0.47
N PHE A 4 -6.63 -16.07 -0.42
CA PHE A 4 -6.61 -14.66 -0.07
C PHE A 4 -7.33 -13.83 -1.14
N ASP A 5 -8.36 -13.10 -0.75
CA ASP A 5 -9.08 -12.20 -1.66
C ASP A 5 -8.32 -10.86 -1.79
N TYR A 6 -7.23 -10.91 -2.55
CA TYR A 6 -6.34 -9.77 -2.74
C TYR A 6 -7.07 -8.57 -3.34
N TYR A 7 -7.91 -8.79 -4.36
CA TYR A 7 -8.62 -7.70 -5.04
C TYR A 7 -9.52 -6.92 -4.08
N ASN A 8 -10.40 -7.59 -3.34
CA ASN A 8 -11.32 -6.87 -2.46
C ASN A 8 -10.58 -6.25 -1.27
N GLU A 9 -9.51 -6.88 -0.78
CA GLU A 9 -8.69 -6.31 0.28
C GLU A 9 -7.95 -5.04 -0.16
N ALA A 10 -7.34 -5.06 -1.34
CA ALA A 10 -6.68 -3.87 -1.90
C ALA A 10 -7.69 -2.76 -2.24
N LEU A 11 -8.89 -3.11 -2.72
CA LEU A 11 -9.98 -2.16 -2.97
C LEU A 11 -10.41 -1.46 -1.67
N ARG A 12 -10.74 -2.23 -0.62
CA ARG A 12 -11.14 -1.68 0.69
C ARG A 12 -10.10 -0.72 1.25
N ASN A 13 -8.83 -1.12 1.21
CA ASN A 13 -7.74 -0.34 1.77
C ASN A 13 -7.43 0.92 0.92
N THR A 14 -7.62 0.86 -0.39
CA THR A 14 -7.54 2.05 -1.27
C THR A 14 -8.68 3.03 -0.99
N VAL A 15 -9.90 2.53 -0.79
CA VAL A 15 -11.05 3.36 -0.37
C VAL A 15 -10.80 3.99 0.99
N LEU A 16 -10.25 3.25 1.95
CA LEU A 16 -9.92 3.79 3.28
C LEU A 16 -8.84 4.88 3.22
N LEU A 17 -7.79 4.68 2.42
CA LEU A 17 -6.74 5.69 2.24
C LEU A 17 -7.29 6.96 1.56
N SER A 18 -8.14 6.80 0.55
CA SER A 18 -8.76 7.93 -0.12
C SER A 18 -9.77 8.67 0.75
N TYR A 19 -10.57 7.95 1.54
CA TYR A 19 -11.45 8.54 2.54
C TYR A 19 -10.66 9.36 3.58
N THR A 20 -9.53 8.84 4.03
CA THR A 20 -8.64 9.55 4.96
C THR A 20 -8.16 10.87 4.37
N PHE A 21 -7.77 10.88 3.09
CA PHE A 21 -7.35 12.09 2.39
C PHE A 21 -8.45 13.15 2.31
N TYR A 22 -9.65 12.78 1.85
CA TYR A 22 -10.76 13.73 1.78
C TYR A 22 -11.24 14.19 3.15
N SER A 23 -11.22 13.32 4.15
CA SER A 23 -11.56 13.72 5.52
C SER A 23 -10.65 14.84 6.04
N TYR A 24 -9.36 14.82 5.72
CA TYR A 24 -8.47 15.93 6.07
C TYR A 24 -8.82 17.23 5.32
N ILE A 25 -9.20 17.14 4.05
CA ILE A 25 -9.68 18.30 3.28
C ILE A 25 -10.96 18.87 3.90
N ASP A 26 -11.92 18.01 4.26
CA ASP A 26 -13.19 18.40 4.86
C ASP A 26 -13.00 19.04 6.26
N LEU A 27 -11.94 18.64 6.97
CA LEU A 27 -11.50 19.28 8.22
C LEU A 27 -10.77 20.62 7.99
N GLY A 28 -10.64 21.08 6.75
CA GLY A 28 -10.08 22.39 6.40
C GLY A 28 -8.58 22.39 6.10
N LEU A 29 -7.93 21.22 5.97
CA LEU A 29 -6.53 21.17 5.54
C LEU A 29 -6.43 21.46 4.04
N ASN A 30 -5.36 22.14 3.64
CA ASN A 30 -5.01 22.22 2.23
C ASN A 30 -4.52 20.84 1.71
N GLN A 31 -4.49 20.69 0.39
CA GLN A 31 -4.11 19.41 -0.25
C GLN A 31 -2.74 18.90 0.16
N GLY A 32 -1.76 19.78 0.38
CA GLY A 32 -0.42 19.38 0.81
C GLY A 32 -0.42 18.77 2.21
N LEU A 33 -1.15 19.39 3.15
CA LEU A 33 -1.29 18.88 4.51
C LEU A 33 -2.15 17.60 4.56
N ALA A 34 -3.23 17.53 3.79
CA ALA A 34 -4.04 16.31 3.68
C ALA A 34 -3.23 15.15 3.09
N TRP A 35 -2.42 15.42 2.06
CA TRP A 35 -1.51 14.45 1.47
C TRP A 35 -0.49 13.94 2.50
N PHE A 36 0.14 14.85 3.24
CA PHE A 36 1.12 14.51 4.27
C PHE A 36 0.50 13.63 5.38
N ASN A 37 -0.64 14.03 5.94
CA ASN A 37 -1.30 13.28 7.01
C ASN A 37 -1.87 11.93 6.54
N SER A 38 -2.36 11.85 5.30
CA SER A 38 -2.77 10.56 4.70
C SER A 38 -1.58 9.64 4.47
N GLY A 39 -0.41 10.22 4.17
CA GLY A 39 0.83 9.47 4.08
C GLY A 39 1.25 8.89 5.43
N LEU A 40 1.10 9.66 6.51
CA LEU A 40 1.35 9.16 7.87
C LEU A 40 0.42 7.99 8.22
N PHE A 41 -0.86 8.11 7.88
CA PHE A 41 -1.82 7.02 8.03
C PHE A 41 -1.38 5.78 7.24
N PHE A 42 -1.04 5.93 5.95
CA PHE A 42 -0.57 4.83 5.12
C PHE A 42 0.64 4.12 5.72
N VAL A 43 1.64 4.88 6.19
CA VAL A 43 2.84 4.34 6.83
C VAL A 43 2.52 3.60 8.12
N ASP A 44 1.64 4.14 8.97
CA ASP A 44 1.22 3.47 10.20
C ASP A 44 0.52 2.13 9.92
N LYS A 45 -0.19 2.02 8.79
CA LYS A 45 -0.80 0.75 8.37
C LYS A 45 0.22 -0.28 7.86
N VAL A 46 1.19 0.13 7.03
CA VAL A 46 2.12 -0.82 6.38
C VAL A 46 3.39 -1.11 7.19
N ARG A 47 3.71 -0.32 8.23
CA ARG A 47 4.88 -0.59 9.08
C ARG A 47 4.77 -1.94 9.76
N SER A 48 5.90 -2.47 10.23
CA SER A 48 5.91 -3.70 11.02
C SER A 48 4.96 -3.63 12.22
N GLY A 49 4.10 -4.64 12.34
CA GLY A 49 3.02 -4.71 13.33
C GLY A 49 1.83 -3.79 13.08
N GLY A 50 1.78 -3.10 11.93
CA GLY A 50 0.58 -2.38 11.47
C GLY A 50 -0.44 -3.32 10.84
N ASP A 51 -1.66 -2.83 10.66
CA ASP A 51 -2.79 -3.66 10.17
C ASP A 51 -2.56 -4.24 8.77
N TRP A 52 -1.67 -3.64 7.98
CA TRP A 52 -1.33 -4.07 6.61
C TRP A 52 0.06 -4.71 6.53
N ASP A 53 0.62 -5.16 7.66
CA ASP A 53 1.85 -5.96 7.71
C ASP A 53 1.59 -7.43 7.34
N TYR A 54 1.14 -7.65 6.10
CA TYR A 54 0.83 -8.99 5.57
C TYR A 54 2.01 -9.95 5.69
N LYS A 55 3.25 -9.44 5.60
CA LYS A 55 4.49 -10.21 5.81
C LYS A 55 4.49 -10.93 7.16
N SER A 56 4.11 -10.21 8.22
CA SER A 56 4.11 -10.72 9.59
C SER A 56 2.99 -11.72 9.85
N PHE A 57 1.73 -11.37 9.53
CA PHE A 57 0.61 -12.22 9.91
C PHE A 57 0.32 -13.37 8.93
N MET A 58 0.69 -13.25 7.65
CA MET A 58 0.52 -14.33 6.67
C MET A 58 1.73 -15.27 6.63
N GLY A 59 2.88 -14.83 7.15
CA GLY A 59 4.17 -15.50 7.09
C GLY A 59 4.91 -15.23 5.77
N LYS A 60 6.17 -14.76 5.87
CA LYS A 60 7.01 -14.31 4.75
C LYS A 60 7.01 -15.26 3.55
N ASN A 61 7.16 -16.56 3.78
CA ASN A 61 7.30 -17.59 2.73
C ASN A 61 6.04 -18.44 2.51
N THR A 62 4.95 -18.18 3.23
CA THR A 62 3.73 -18.98 3.13
C THR A 62 3.02 -18.68 1.82
N PRO A 63 2.76 -19.67 0.95
CA PRO A 63 2.07 -19.45 -0.32
C PRO A 63 0.55 -19.37 -0.14
N TYR A 64 -0.06 -18.41 -0.83
CA TYR A 64 -1.51 -18.23 -0.90
C TYR A 64 -1.98 -18.25 -2.35
N TYR A 65 -3.16 -18.84 -2.55
CA TYR A 65 -3.91 -18.72 -3.79
C TYR A 65 -4.72 -17.41 -3.73
N CYS A 66 -4.22 -16.39 -4.43
CA CYS A 66 -4.76 -15.04 -4.37
C CYS A 66 -5.76 -14.80 -5.50
N TYR A 67 -6.96 -14.35 -5.15
CA TYR A 67 -7.94 -13.88 -6.13
C TYR A 67 -7.62 -12.44 -6.58
N MET A 68 -7.36 -12.28 -7.88
CA MET A 68 -6.88 -11.07 -8.53
C MET A 68 -7.95 -10.48 -9.47
N LYS A 69 -9.19 -10.33 -8.98
CA LYS A 69 -10.39 -9.87 -9.70
C LYS A 69 -10.95 -10.86 -10.72
N ASN A 70 -10.15 -11.29 -11.69
CA ASN A 70 -10.63 -12.14 -12.79
C ASN A 70 -9.78 -13.40 -12.99
N TYR A 71 -8.71 -13.54 -12.22
CA TYR A 71 -7.80 -14.67 -12.27
C TYR A 71 -7.25 -14.96 -10.87
N TYR A 72 -6.58 -16.09 -10.72
CA TYR A 72 -5.86 -16.43 -9.51
C TYR A 72 -4.35 -16.46 -9.77
N GLY A 73 -3.56 -16.06 -8.77
CA GLY A 73 -2.11 -16.18 -8.76
C GLY A 73 -1.61 -16.73 -7.44
N VAL A 74 -0.44 -17.37 -7.43
CA VAL A 74 0.19 -17.86 -6.20
C VAL A 74 1.25 -16.85 -5.76
N TYR A 75 1.12 -16.34 -4.54
CA TYR A 75 2.02 -15.35 -3.97
C TYR A 75 2.34 -15.69 -2.52
N THR A 76 3.54 -15.37 -2.06
CA THR A 76 3.89 -15.50 -0.64
C THR A 76 3.31 -14.36 0.17
N GLY A 77 3.24 -14.50 1.50
CA GLY A 77 2.87 -13.38 2.38
C GLY A 77 3.73 -12.13 2.17
N GLU A 78 5.01 -12.32 1.81
CA GLU A 78 5.90 -11.23 1.40
C GLU A 78 5.46 -10.53 0.12
N SER A 79 5.24 -11.28 -0.95
CA SER A 79 4.77 -10.70 -2.21
C SER A 79 3.41 -10.03 -2.04
N ILE A 80 2.51 -10.60 -1.24
CA ILE A 80 1.21 -9.99 -0.93
C ILE A 80 1.40 -8.62 -0.26
N GLY A 81 2.26 -8.53 0.76
CA GLY A 81 2.56 -7.27 1.44
C GLY A 81 3.19 -6.23 0.52
N ASN A 82 4.15 -6.63 -0.31
CA ASN A 82 4.83 -5.74 -1.26
C ASN A 82 3.91 -5.26 -2.38
N MET A 83 3.12 -6.16 -2.96
CA MET A 83 2.11 -5.81 -3.96
C MET A 83 1.07 -4.87 -3.34
N HIS A 84 0.57 -5.17 -2.13
CA HIS A 84 -0.45 -4.36 -1.47
C HIS A 84 0.05 -2.95 -1.19
N TYR A 85 1.28 -2.83 -0.69
CA TYR A 85 1.98 -1.56 -0.53
C TYR A 85 1.99 -0.74 -1.84
N GLY A 86 2.37 -1.37 -2.95
CA GLY A 86 2.37 -0.73 -4.27
C GLY A 86 0.95 -0.37 -4.75
N THR A 87 -0.02 -1.26 -4.59
CA THR A 87 -1.39 -1.07 -5.05
C THR A 87 -2.12 0.03 -4.28
N VAL A 88 -2.10 -0.01 -2.95
CA VAL A 88 -2.81 1.00 -2.13
C VAL A 88 -2.06 2.32 -2.13
N GLY A 89 -0.73 2.30 -2.00
CA GLY A 89 0.09 3.50 -1.98
C GLY A 89 0.01 4.31 -3.28
N SER A 90 -0.28 3.66 -4.42
CA SER A 90 -0.43 4.33 -5.73
C SER A 90 -1.57 5.34 -5.80
N TYR A 91 -2.53 5.29 -4.87
CA TYR A 91 -3.52 6.36 -4.74
C TYR A 91 -2.88 7.70 -4.39
N LEU A 92 -1.87 7.70 -3.52
CA LEU A 92 -1.31 8.91 -2.92
C LEU A 92 0.07 9.29 -3.46
N PHE A 93 0.83 8.30 -3.93
CA PHE A 93 2.24 8.44 -4.26
C PHE A 93 2.53 8.09 -5.71
N LYS A 94 3.45 8.86 -6.31
CA LYS A 94 4.03 8.50 -7.61
C LYS A 94 4.86 7.22 -7.48
N PRO A 95 4.99 6.41 -8.54
CA PRO A 95 5.83 5.20 -8.54
C PRO A 95 7.25 5.42 -8.04
N SER A 96 7.86 6.57 -8.36
CA SER A 96 9.22 6.91 -7.90
C SER A 96 9.34 7.04 -6.37
N VAL A 97 8.28 7.47 -5.69
CA VAL A 97 8.22 7.54 -4.22
C VAL A 97 8.03 6.15 -3.65
N LEU A 98 7.09 5.37 -4.21
CA LEU A 98 6.80 4.01 -3.74
C LEU A 98 7.94 3.02 -3.97
N LYS A 99 8.85 3.30 -4.89
CA LYS A 99 10.04 2.48 -5.18
C LYS A 99 11.31 3.02 -4.50
N SER A 100 11.17 4.04 -3.65
CA SER A 100 12.30 4.68 -2.99
C SER A 100 12.07 4.81 -1.49
N ALA A 101 12.88 4.08 -0.71
CA ALA A 101 12.96 4.27 0.73
C ALA A 101 13.22 5.73 1.11
N ALA A 102 14.08 6.42 0.34
CA ALA A 102 14.41 7.82 0.56
C ALA A 102 13.20 8.74 0.29
N GLY A 103 12.41 8.44 -0.75
CA GLY A 103 11.22 9.20 -1.09
C GLY A 103 10.18 9.19 0.03
N LEU A 104 9.94 8.03 0.63
CA LEU A 104 9.06 7.94 1.81
C LEU A 104 9.72 8.54 3.03
N TYR A 105 10.98 8.21 3.31
CA TYR A 105 11.68 8.74 4.48
C TYR A 105 11.69 10.27 4.52
N GLN A 106 11.79 10.95 3.38
CA GLN A 106 11.65 12.42 3.31
C GLN A 106 10.30 12.92 3.83
N ILE A 107 9.22 12.21 3.51
CA ILE A 107 7.87 12.54 3.99
C ILE A 107 7.76 12.28 5.50
N TYR A 108 8.51 11.32 6.04
CA TYR A 108 8.28 10.77 7.38
C TYR A 108 9.48 10.86 8.32
N SER A 109 10.45 11.73 8.02
CA SER A 109 11.75 11.82 8.71
C SER A 109 11.66 12.05 10.23
N ASN A 110 10.49 12.43 10.77
CA ASN A 110 10.22 12.56 12.20
C ASN A 110 9.25 11.50 12.79
N THR A 111 8.69 10.61 11.96
CA THR A 111 7.60 9.69 12.35
C THR A 111 7.85 8.23 11.97
N ALA A 112 8.86 7.94 11.14
CA ALA A 112 9.18 6.60 10.69
C ALA A 112 10.64 6.19 10.90
N LYS A 113 10.86 4.96 11.38
CA LYS A 113 12.20 4.37 11.46
C LYS A 113 12.64 3.89 10.08
N LEU A 114 13.85 4.24 9.66
CA LEU A 114 14.42 3.82 8.38
C LEU A 114 14.40 2.28 8.19
N SER A 115 14.48 1.51 9.28
CA SER A 115 14.39 0.05 9.27
C SER A 115 13.06 -0.49 8.72
N TRP A 116 11.96 0.28 8.77
CA TRP A 116 10.68 -0.13 8.21
C TRP A 116 10.70 -0.12 6.69
N PHE A 117 11.34 0.88 6.10
CA PHE A 117 11.48 0.93 4.65
C PHE A 117 12.42 -0.16 4.15
N LYS A 118 13.48 -0.49 4.90
CA LYS A 118 14.44 -1.52 4.49
C LYS A 118 13.76 -2.81 4.03
N SER A 119 12.74 -3.30 4.73
CA SER A 119 12.06 -4.55 4.37
C SER A 119 11.21 -4.52 3.10
N TYR A 120 11.04 -3.38 2.44
CA TYR A 120 10.32 -3.22 1.16
C TYR A 120 11.27 -2.81 0.02
N PHE A 121 12.52 -2.49 0.33
CA PHE A 121 13.47 -1.89 -0.62
C PHE A 121 14.83 -2.60 -0.63
N ASP A 122 15.00 -3.70 0.10
CA ASP A 122 16.27 -4.39 0.24
C ASP A 122 16.46 -5.54 -0.75
N ASP A 123 15.38 -6.19 -1.22
CA ASP A 123 15.45 -7.26 -2.22
C ASP A 123 14.93 -6.82 -3.61
N PRO A 124 15.60 -7.20 -4.73
CA PRO A 124 15.08 -7.01 -6.08
C PRO A 124 13.67 -7.56 -6.31
N ASN A 125 13.26 -8.60 -5.58
CA ASN A 125 11.92 -9.15 -5.62
C ASN A 125 10.89 -8.20 -5.00
N ASP A 126 11.23 -7.47 -3.92
CA ASP A 126 10.34 -6.46 -3.36
C ASP A 126 10.03 -5.37 -4.39
N GLN A 127 11.04 -4.94 -5.15
CA GLN A 127 10.86 -3.95 -6.22
C GLN A 127 9.97 -4.43 -7.35
N ARG A 128 10.04 -5.73 -7.69
CA ARG A 128 9.17 -6.34 -8.69
C ARG A 128 7.74 -6.45 -8.20
N ASP A 129 7.54 -6.86 -6.95
CA ASP A 129 6.22 -7.00 -6.35
C ASP A 129 5.55 -5.63 -6.14
N ILE A 130 6.29 -4.62 -5.70
CA ILE A 130 5.81 -3.23 -5.61
C ILE A 130 5.41 -2.72 -7.00
N GLN A 131 6.24 -2.98 -8.03
CA GLN A 131 5.90 -2.60 -9.40
C GLN A 131 4.62 -3.30 -9.87
N LEU A 132 4.48 -4.60 -9.62
CA LEU A 132 3.26 -5.33 -9.93
C LEU A 132 2.06 -4.69 -9.21
N GLY A 133 2.20 -4.34 -7.93
CA GLY A 133 1.18 -3.63 -7.17
C GLY A 133 0.74 -2.31 -7.81
N ILE A 134 1.70 -1.50 -8.26
CA ILE A 134 1.46 -0.24 -8.98
C ILE A 134 0.71 -0.49 -10.29
N ASP A 135 1.13 -1.49 -11.06
CA ASP A 135 0.49 -1.85 -12.32
C ASP A 135 -0.95 -2.34 -12.11
N LEU A 136 -1.21 -3.07 -11.02
CA LEU A 136 -2.55 -3.52 -10.62
C LEU A 136 -3.46 -2.35 -10.26
N HIS A 137 -2.97 -1.34 -9.53
CA HIS A 137 -3.74 -0.13 -9.23
C HIS A 137 -4.22 0.55 -10.51
N SER A 138 -3.30 0.76 -11.46
CA SER A 138 -3.61 1.35 -12.77
C SER A 138 -4.59 0.48 -13.57
N ARG A 139 -4.34 -0.83 -13.64
CA ARG A 139 -5.17 -1.78 -14.39
C ARG A 139 -6.60 -1.89 -13.86
N TRP A 140 -6.77 -1.90 -12.55
CA TRP A 140 -8.08 -2.07 -11.93
C TRP A 140 -8.87 -0.78 -11.81
N GLY A 141 -8.20 0.38 -11.94
CA GLY A 141 -8.83 1.69 -11.86
C GLY A 141 -9.53 1.89 -10.53
N PHE A 142 -8.83 1.60 -9.42
CA PHE A 142 -9.44 1.70 -8.10
C PHE A 142 -10.00 3.09 -7.84
N PRO A 143 -11.27 3.19 -7.38
CA PRO A 143 -11.96 4.46 -7.26
C PRO A 143 -11.36 5.30 -6.13
N SER A 144 -11.35 6.62 -6.33
CA SER A 144 -11.23 7.60 -5.26
C SER A 144 -12.63 7.96 -4.75
N VAL A 145 -12.78 8.29 -3.47
CA VAL A 145 -14.10 8.65 -2.87
C VAL A 145 -14.67 9.99 -3.38
N ASN A 146 -14.15 10.54 -4.47
CA ASN A 146 -14.64 11.79 -5.07
C ASN A 146 -16.00 11.64 -5.82
N TYR A 147 -16.63 10.48 -5.77
CA TYR A 147 -17.85 10.13 -6.53
C TYR A 147 -19.11 9.92 -5.67
N LEU A 148 -19.15 10.40 -4.42
CA LEU A 148 -20.34 10.29 -3.55
C LEU A 148 -21.08 11.62 -3.33
N ASN A 149 -20.83 12.64 -4.18
CA ASN A 149 -21.61 13.88 -4.20
C ASN A 149 -22.56 13.90 -5.40
#